data_AF-X1C3L3-F1
#
_entry.id   AF-X1C3L3-F1
#
_cell.length_a   1.000
_cell.length_b   1.000
_cell.length_c   1.000
_cell.angle_alpha   90.00
_cell.angle_beta   90.00
_cell.angle_gamma   90.00
#
_symmetry.space_group_name_H-M   'P 1'
#
loop_
_entity.id
_entity.type
_entity.pdbx_description
1 polymer ?
#
loop_
_entity_poly.entity_id
_entity_poly.type
_entity_poly.pdbx_seq_one_letter_code
_entity_poly.pdbx_strand_id
1 'polypeptide(L)'
;MRTVVVIPTYWGRKKETGFKEGDIVYDHATPIDEEGTLSRVLESMKILKKKDFKLVILICPTNKEIEDEAEEKVRKIVKRIKLEVETYLFTRKTLKKIKKFGRNSQLKENVLSLLSLQGYANVRNMCLFASHILNSDVTVLIDDDEVIENPDFMDIAREFIGKRVYGETVYGVAGYYVNKYGNYYDNVSMEPWMTYWN
;
A
#
# COMPACT_ATOMS: atom_id res chain seq x y z
N MET A 1 -5.01 15.47 -13.53
CA MET A 1 -5.55 14.10 -13.47
C MET A 1 -5.84 13.81 -12.01
N ARG A 2 -7.00 13.24 -11.70
CA ARG A 2 -7.35 12.86 -10.31
C ARG A 2 -6.44 11.70 -9.90
N THR A 3 -5.53 11.96 -8.96
CA THR A 3 -4.54 10.98 -8.54
C THR A 3 -4.86 10.47 -7.13
N VAL A 4 -4.76 9.16 -6.96
CA VAL A 4 -4.80 8.51 -5.65
C VAL A 4 -3.47 7.82 -5.43
N VAL A 5 -2.81 8.14 -4.32
CA VAL A 5 -1.67 7.39 -3.82
C VAL A 5 -2.21 6.32 -2.87
N VAL A 6 -1.77 5.07 -3.03
CA VAL A 6 -2.19 3.96 -2.17
C VAL A 6 -0.98 3.30 -1.54
N ILE A 7 -1.04 3.16 -0.21
CA ILE A 7 -0.01 2.50 0.60
C ILE A 7 -0.65 1.31 1.32
N PRO A 8 -0.35 0.06 0.97
CA PRO A 8 -0.69 -1.08 1.81
C PRO A 8 0.28 -1.15 2.99
N THR A 9 -0.24 -1.42 4.19
CA THR A 9 0.57 -1.59 5.40
C THR A 9 0.21 -2.88 6.11
N TYR A 10 1.23 -3.65 6.50
CA TYR A 10 1.08 -5.02 6.95
C TYR A 10 1.40 -5.14 8.44
N TRP A 11 0.42 -5.62 9.21
CA TRP A 11 0.53 -5.68 10.67
C TRP A 11 0.38 -7.12 11.16
N GLY A 12 1.40 -7.61 11.86
CA GLY A 12 1.45 -8.89 12.52
C GLY A 12 0.99 -8.82 13.98
N ARG A 13 0.92 -9.98 14.63
CA ARG A 13 0.74 -10.06 16.08
C ARG A 13 1.92 -9.44 16.81
N LYS A 14 1.79 -9.25 18.13
CA LYS A 14 2.89 -8.78 18.96
C LYS A 14 4.13 -9.65 18.80
N LYS A 15 5.31 -9.04 18.90
CA LYS A 15 6.60 -9.72 18.69
C LYS A 15 6.74 -10.99 19.54
N GLU A 16 6.36 -10.89 20.81
CA GLU A 16 6.38 -11.99 21.79
C GLU A 16 5.44 -13.15 21.43
N THR A 17 4.33 -12.86 20.76
CA THR A 17 3.36 -13.88 20.31
C THR A 17 3.84 -14.54 19.02
N GLY A 18 4.48 -13.77 18.15
CA GLY A 18 4.94 -14.22 16.85
C GLY A 18 3.80 -14.71 15.96
N PHE A 19 4.17 -15.48 14.94
CA PHE A 19 3.24 -16.14 14.03
C PHE A 19 2.44 -17.25 14.74
N LYS A 20 1.16 -17.36 14.40
CA LYS A 20 0.31 -18.52 14.75
C LYS A 20 -0.31 -19.14 13.51
N GLU A 21 -0.60 -20.44 13.59
CA GLU A 21 -1.32 -21.14 12.53
C GLU A 21 -2.63 -20.43 12.19
N GLY A 22 -2.87 -20.21 10.89
CA GLY A 22 -4.00 -19.45 10.37
C GLY A 22 -3.75 -17.94 10.19
N ASP A 23 -2.60 -17.42 10.61
CA ASP A 23 -2.17 -16.08 10.22
C ASP A 23 -1.77 -16.04 8.74
N ILE A 24 -2.05 -14.92 8.08
CA ILE A 24 -1.56 -14.66 6.73
C ILE A 24 -0.06 -14.37 6.81
N VAL A 25 0.72 -15.01 5.94
CA VAL A 25 2.17 -14.82 5.87
C VAL A 25 2.49 -13.67 4.92
N TYR A 26 3.21 -12.68 5.43
CA TYR A 26 3.87 -11.62 4.70
C TYR A 26 5.33 -11.59 5.19
N ASP A 27 6.27 -11.34 4.28
CA ASP A 27 7.71 -11.31 4.59
C ASP A 27 8.13 -10.09 5.44
N HIS A 28 7.34 -9.01 5.44
CA HIS A 28 7.64 -7.77 6.18
C HIS A 28 6.47 -7.26 7.05
N ALA A 29 5.56 -8.14 7.50
CA ALA A 29 4.52 -7.71 8.44
C ALA A 29 5.15 -7.21 9.76
N THR A 30 4.90 -5.94 10.10
CA THR A 30 5.42 -5.34 11.34
C THR A 30 4.60 -5.84 12.53
N PRO A 31 5.23 -6.31 13.63
CA PRO A 31 4.51 -6.60 14.86
C PRO A 31 3.73 -5.38 15.37
N ILE A 32 2.50 -5.60 15.84
CA ILE A 32 1.61 -4.49 16.23
C ILE A 32 2.14 -3.63 17.40
N ASP A 33 3.06 -4.18 18.20
CA ASP A 33 3.74 -3.50 19.31
C ASP A 33 5.03 -2.76 18.88
N GLU A 34 5.49 -2.92 17.64
CA GLU A 34 6.67 -2.22 17.09
C GLU A 34 6.27 -0.97 16.30
N GLU A 35 7.19 -0.02 16.09
CA GLU A 35 6.87 1.24 15.40
C GLU A 35 6.47 1.03 13.93
N GLY A 36 7.16 0.12 13.23
CA GLY A 36 7.00 -0.12 11.80
C GLY A 36 7.56 1.01 10.94
N THR A 37 7.29 0.91 9.64
CA THR A 37 7.88 1.78 8.62
C THR A 37 6.92 2.85 8.10
N LEU A 38 5.60 2.66 8.22
CA LEU A 38 4.58 3.58 7.73
C LEU A 38 4.79 5.04 8.18
N SER A 39 5.20 5.26 9.43
CA SER A 39 5.48 6.62 9.93
C SER A 39 6.58 7.31 9.11
N ARG A 40 7.64 6.58 8.77
CA ARG A 40 8.78 7.09 8.00
C ARG A 40 8.36 7.46 6.57
N VAL A 41 7.54 6.63 5.94
CA VAL A 41 7.02 6.89 4.58
C VAL A 41 6.16 8.15 4.58
N LEU A 42 5.18 8.25 5.49
CA LEU A 42 4.31 9.42 5.57
C LEU A 42 5.06 10.72 5.90
N GLU A 43 6.11 10.65 6.72
CA GLU A 43 7.00 11.80 6.97
C GLU A 43 7.76 12.20 5.71
N SER A 44 8.32 11.24 4.97
CA SER A 44 9.03 11.53 3.71
C SER A 44 8.15 12.22 2.68
N MET A 45 6.85 11.90 2.64
CA MET A 45 5.89 12.56 1.73
C MET A 45 5.71 14.07 1.99
N LYS A 46 6.15 14.61 3.14
CA LYS A 46 6.06 16.05 3.40
C LYS A 46 6.92 16.89 2.47
N ILE A 47 7.97 16.32 1.88
CA ILE A 47 8.86 17.04 0.95
C ILE A 47 8.22 17.30 -0.41
N LEU A 48 7.12 16.61 -0.74
CA LEU A 48 6.47 16.71 -2.04
C LEU A 48 5.99 18.15 -2.30
N LYS A 49 6.44 18.74 -3.41
CA LYS A 49 5.99 20.07 -3.84
C LYS A 49 4.52 20.08 -4.22
N LYS A 50 4.06 19.00 -4.85
CA LYS A 50 2.66 18.84 -5.29
C LYS A 50 1.96 17.78 -4.46
N LYS A 51 0.92 18.23 -3.76
CA LYS A 51 0.04 17.43 -2.90
C LYS A 51 -1.37 17.30 -3.50
N ASP A 52 -1.48 17.40 -4.82
CA ASP A 52 -2.74 17.30 -5.59
C ASP A 52 -3.18 15.84 -5.78
N PHE A 53 -3.23 15.09 -4.68
CA PHE A 53 -3.66 13.70 -4.64
C PHE A 53 -4.42 13.39 -3.35
N LYS A 54 -5.23 12.33 -3.39
CA LYS A 54 -5.78 11.71 -2.18
C LYS A 54 -4.87 10.56 -1.77
N LEU A 55 -4.77 10.29 -0.47
CA LEU A 55 -4.02 9.16 0.07
C LEU A 55 -5.00 8.10 0.56
N VAL A 56 -4.77 6.84 0.20
CA VAL A 56 -5.46 5.68 0.79
C VAL A 56 -4.42 4.79 1.46
N ILE A 57 -4.64 4.45 2.73
CA ILE A 57 -3.83 3.47 3.45
C ILE A 57 -4.66 2.19 3.60
N LEU A 58 -4.23 1.10 2.96
CA LEU A 58 -4.86 -0.22 3.13
C LEU A 58 -4.26 -0.91 4.34
N ILE A 59 -5.06 -1.09 5.40
CA ILE A 59 -4.61 -1.74 6.62
C ILE A 59 -4.79 -3.25 6.47
N CYS A 60 -3.68 -3.98 6.38
CA CYS A 60 -3.64 -5.42 6.08
C CYS A 60 -3.14 -6.21 7.31
N PRO A 61 -4.00 -6.44 8.32
CA PRO A 61 -3.63 -7.28 9.45
C PRO A 61 -3.50 -8.75 9.02
N THR A 62 -2.51 -9.46 9.57
CA THR A 62 -2.30 -10.89 9.31
C THR A 62 -3.43 -11.76 9.87
N ASN A 63 -4.12 -11.27 10.91
CA ASN A 63 -5.20 -11.99 11.58
C ASN A 63 -6.39 -11.08 11.90
N LYS A 64 -7.59 -11.66 12.03
CA LYS A 64 -8.80 -10.93 12.45
C LYS A 64 -8.73 -10.39 13.88
N GLU A 65 -7.96 -11.05 14.75
CA GLU A 65 -7.86 -10.70 16.18
C GLU A 65 -7.17 -9.36 16.42
N ILE A 66 -6.33 -8.91 15.47
CA ILE A 66 -5.58 -7.65 15.56
C ILE A 66 -6.17 -6.56 14.64
N GLU A 67 -7.36 -6.77 14.05
CA GLU A 67 -8.00 -5.81 13.15
C GLU A 67 -8.17 -4.42 13.77
N ASP A 68 -8.70 -4.37 14.99
CA ASP A 68 -8.99 -3.12 15.69
C ASP A 68 -7.71 -2.45 16.21
N GLU A 69 -6.74 -3.24 16.66
CA GLU A 69 -5.45 -2.75 17.14
C GLU A 69 -4.63 -2.12 16.00
N ALA A 70 -4.59 -2.77 14.83
CA ALA A 70 -3.97 -2.24 13.61
C ALA A 70 -4.66 -0.96 13.13
N GLU A 71 -6.00 -0.94 13.12
CA GLU A 71 -6.76 0.25 12.75
C GLU A 71 -6.42 1.45 13.66
N GLU A 72 -6.42 1.25 14.99
CA GLU A 72 -6.13 2.31 15.95
C GLU A 72 -4.67 2.77 15.87
N LYS A 73 -3.72 1.85 15.68
CA LYS A 73 -2.30 2.18 15.51
C LYS A 73 -2.08 3.07 14.30
N VAL A 74 -2.58 2.66 13.12
CA VAL A 74 -2.45 3.45 11.89
C VAL A 74 -3.16 4.79 12.02
N ARG A 75 -4.33 4.83 12.66
CA ARG A 75 -5.04 6.09 12.94
C ARG A 75 -4.21 7.05 13.78
N LYS A 76 -3.52 6.56 14.82
CA LYS A 76 -2.61 7.37 15.64
C LYS A 76 -1.42 7.87 14.83
N ILE A 77 -0.82 7.01 14.00
CA ILE A 77 0.28 7.40 13.09
C ILE A 77 -0.18 8.55 12.19
N VAL A 78 -1.27 8.39 11.43
CA VAL A 78 -1.77 9.43 10.51
C VAL A 78 -2.08 10.74 11.21
N LYS A 79 -2.74 10.69 12.39
CA LYS A 79 -3.03 11.88 13.20
C LYS A 79 -1.76 12.60 13.65
N ARG A 80 -0.72 11.85 14.03
CA ARG A 80 0.56 12.39 14.48
C ARG A 80 1.34 13.04 13.35
N ILE A 81 1.45 12.36 12.20
CA ILE A 81 2.23 12.88 11.05
C ILE A 81 1.56 14.12 10.46
N LYS A 82 0.22 14.14 10.42
CA LYS A 82 -0.60 15.26 9.94
C LYS A 82 -0.17 15.73 8.54
N LEU A 83 -0.12 14.79 7.60
CA LEU A 83 0.15 15.10 6.20
C LEU A 83 -1.00 15.94 5.64
N GLU A 84 -0.67 16.99 4.90
CA GLU A 84 -1.64 17.94 4.31
C GLU A 84 -2.30 17.38 3.04
N VAL A 85 -2.80 16.15 3.12
CA VAL A 85 -3.52 15.47 2.05
C VAL A 85 -4.74 14.77 2.61
N GLU A 86 -5.82 14.75 1.83
CA GLU A 86 -7.01 14.03 2.22
C GLU A 86 -6.71 12.52 2.29
N THR A 87 -6.79 11.95 3.49
CA THR A 87 -6.33 10.59 3.78
C THR A 87 -7.49 9.69 4.20
N TYR A 88 -7.60 8.53 3.56
CA TYR A 88 -8.60 7.50 3.82
C TYR A 88 -7.94 6.25 4.40
N LEU A 89 -8.50 5.73 5.50
CA LEU A 89 -8.12 4.43 6.04
C LEU A 89 -9.05 3.36 5.48
N PHE A 90 -8.50 2.42 4.73
CA PHE A 90 -9.25 1.29 4.20
C PHE A 90 -9.02 0.07 5.06
N THR A 91 -10.06 -0.35 5.78
CA THR A 91 -9.99 -1.44 6.76
C THR A 91 -10.80 -2.64 6.30
N ARG A 92 -10.63 -3.79 6.99
CA ARG A 92 -11.50 -4.95 6.77
C ARG A 92 -12.97 -4.64 7.03
N LYS A 93 -13.31 -3.68 7.92
CA LYS A 93 -14.68 -3.20 8.11
C LYS A 93 -15.20 -2.47 6.87
N THR A 94 -14.39 -1.63 6.23
CA THR A 94 -14.72 -0.97 4.96
C THR A 94 -14.98 -2.01 3.87
N LEU A 95 -14.10 -3.01 3.74
CA LEU A 95 -14.28 -4.11 2.78
C LEU A 95 -15.58 -4.90 3.04
N LYS A 96 -15.88 -5.23 4.30
CA LYS A 96 -17.14 -5.93 4.67
C LYS A 96 -18.37 -5.13 4.23
N LYS A 97 -18.36 -3.80 4.40
CA LYS A 97 -19.44 -2.90 3.93
C LYS A 97 -19.56 -2.89 2.41
N ILE A 98 -18.43 -2.79 1.70
CA ILE A 98 -18.40 -2.83 0.23
C ILE A 98 -18.94 -4.15 -0.31
N LYS A 99 -18.51 -5.29 0.25
CA LYS A 99 -19.04 -6.60 -0.15
C LYS A 99 -20.54 -6.71 0.12
N LYS A 100 -21.02 -6.22 1.27
CA LYS A 100 -22.46 -6.19 1.58
C LYS A 100 -23.24 -5.35 0.56
N PHE A 101 -22.73 -4.17 0.21
CA PHE A 101 -23.31 -3.34 -0.84
C PHE A 101 -23.35 -4.09 -2.19
N GLY A 102 -22.23 -4.68 -2.59
CA GLY A 102 -22.14 -5.47 -3.83
C GLY A 102 -23.14 -6.63 -3.90
N ARG A 103 -23.35 -7.36 -2.79
CA ARG A 103 -24.38 -8.41 -2.72
C ARG A 103 -25.78 -7.85 -2.88
N ASN A 104 -26.09 -6.72 -2.24
CA ASN A 104 -27.38 -6.05 -2.38
C ASN A 104 -27.61 -5.56 -3.83
N SER A 105 -26.53 -5.23 -4.54
CA SER A 105 -26.55 -4.88 -5.97
C SER A 105 -26.44 -6.10 -6.90
N GLN A 106 -26.65 -7.32 -6.39
CA GLN A 106 -26.63 -8.57 -7.17
C GLN A 106 -25.30 -8.88 -7.88
N LEU A 107 -24.17 -8.36 -7.36
CA LEU A 107 -22.86 -8.78 -7.84
C LEU A 107 -22.63 -10.26 -7.49
N LYS A 108 -22.06 -11.00 -8.43
CA LYS A 108 -21.75 -12.42 -8.26
C LYS A 108 -20.69 -12.62 -7.16
N GLU A 109 -20.86 -13.66 -6.35
CA GLU A 109 -19.95 -13.92 -5.21
C GLU A 109 -18.51 -14.18 -5.66
N ASN A 110 -18.31 -14.77 -6.86
CA ASN A 110 -16.97 -14.96 -7.43
C ASN A 110 -16.25 -13.64 -7.79
N VAL A 111 -16.99 -12.55 -8.02
CA VAL A 111 -16.41 -11.21 -8.19
C VAL A 111 -16.07 -10.63 -6.81
N LEU A 112 -16.97 -10.78 -5.84
CA LEU A 112 -16.77 -10.29 -4.47
C LEU A 112 -15.63 -11.02 -3.75
N SER A 113 -15.34 -12.27 -4.11
CA SER A 113 -14.21 -13.03 -3.55
C SER A 113 -12.85 -12.48 -4.00
N LEU A 114 -12.77 -11.81 -5.17
CA LEU A 114 -11.54 -11.15 -5.64
C LEU A 114 -11.15 -9.95 -4.77
N LEU A 115 -12.12 -9.34 -4.08
CA LEU A 115 -11.87 -8.23 -3.17
C LEU A 115 -11.36 -8.78 -1.82
N SER A 116 -10.06 -8.79 -1.60
CA SER A 116 -9.46 -9.37 -0.38
C SER A 116 -8.24 -8.57 0.08
N LEU A 117 -8.11 -8.40 1.40
CA LEU A 117 -6.92 -7.83 2.04
C LEU A 117 -5.96 -8.93 2.52
N GLN A 118 -5.93 -10.07 1.82
CA GLN A 118 -5.13 -11.24 2.17
C GLN A 118 -4.28 -11.70 0.98
N GLY A 119 -2.96 -11.75 1.17
CA GLY A 119 -2.00 -12.12 0.13
C GLY A 119 -1.68 -10.95 -0.81
N TYR A 120 -0.42 -10.88 -1.26
CA TYR A 120 0.10 -9.74 -2.02
C TYR A 120 -0.73 -9.41 -3.26
N ALA A 121 -1.04 -10.41 -4.08
CA ALA A 121 -1.80 -10.19 -5.32
C ALA A 121 -3.17 -9.56 -5.06
N ASN A 122 -3.90 -10.03 -4.04
CA ASN A 122 -5.21 -9.48 -3.72
C ASN A 122 -5.10 -8.07 -3.13
N VAL A 123 -4.09 -7.82 -2.29
CA VAL A 123 -3.85 -6.48 -1.74
C VAL A 123 -3.53 -5.48 -2.87
N ARG A 124 -2.73 -5.86 -3.87
CA ARG A 124 -2.48 -5.02 -5.06
C ARG A 124 -3.76 -4.75 -5.86
N ASN A 125 -4.63 -5.74 -6.05
CA ASN A 125 -5.95 -5.54 -6.65
C ASN A 125 -6.80 -4.55 -5.84
N MET A 126 -6.75 -4.65 -4.51
CA MET A 126 -7.43 -3.72 -3.62
C MET A 126 -6.88 -2.30 -3.72
N CYS A 127 -5.59 -2.11 -4.02
CA CYS A 127 -5.05 -0.77 -4.24
C CYS A 127 -5.67 -0.12 -5.48
N LEU A 128 -5.80 -0.85 -6.58
CA LEU A 128 -6.47 -0.36 -7.78
C LEU A 128 -7.96 -0.09 -7.52
N PHE A 129 -8.63 -1.02 -6.84
CA PHE A 129 -10.05 -0.90 -6.53
C PHE A 129 -10.35 0.29 -5.60
N ALA A 130 -9.52 0.55 -4.60
CA ALA A 130 -9.70 1.69 -3.71
C ALA A 130 -9.61 3.03 -4.45
N SER A 131 -8.66 3.15 -5.38
CA SER A 131 -8.54 4.32 -6.25
C SER A 131 -9.72 4.46 -7.21
N HIS A 132 -10.22 3.33 -7.72
CA HIS A 132 -11.39 3.30 -8.59
C HIS A 132 -12.66 3.82 -7.88
N ILE A 133 -12.89 3.45 -6.61
CA ILE A 133 -14.01 3.99 -5.80
C ILE A 133 -13.94 5.51 -5.68
N LEU A 134 -12.73 6.07 -5.64
CA LEU A 134 -12.51 7.51 -5.58
C LEU A 134 -12.53 8.19 -6.95
N ASN A 135 -12.91 7.45 -8.01
CA ASN A 135 -12.97 7.93 -9.39
C ASN A 135 -11.63 8.56 -9.82
N SER A 136 -10.51 7.93 -9.46
CA SER A 136 -9.17 8.40 -9.86
C SER A 136 -8.90 8.09 -11.33
N ASP A 137 -8.19 8.98 -12.01
CA ASP A 137 -7.64 8.75 -13.33
C ASP A 137 -6.27 8.04 -13.26
N VAL A 138 -5.53 8.21 -12.15
CA VAL A 138 -4.19 7.62 -11.93
C VAL A 138 -4.08 7.06 -10.51
N THR A 139 -3.59 5.83 -10.41
CA THR A 139 -3.18 5.22 -9.14
C THR A 139 -1.67 5.19 -9.04
N VAL A 140 -1.12 5.70 -7.93
CA VAL A 140 0.31 5.58 -7.59
C VAL A 140 0.41 4.61 -6.41
N LEU A 141 1.18 3.54 -6.57
CA LEU A 141 1.38 2.53 -5.53
C LEU A 141 2.74 2.76 -4.87
N ILE A 142 2.76 2.85 -3.54
CA ILE A 142 3.98 2.99 -2.74
C ILE A 142 3.90 1.98 -1.61
N ASP A 143 4.98 1.26 -1.35
CA ASP A 143 5.05 0.28 -0.26
C ASP A 143 5.31 1.00 1.07
N ASP A 144 4.89 0.42 2.20
CA ASP A 144 4.95 1.12 3.50
C ASP A 144 6.35 1.17 4.12
N ASP A 145 7.36 0.60 3.46
CA ASP A 145 8.78 0.65 3.80
C ASP A 145 9.62 1.57 2.88
N GLU A 146 9.01 2.10 1.82
CA GLU A 146 9.68 2.94 0.83
C GLU A 146 9.55 4.45 1.11
N VAL A 147 10.66 5.18 1.03
CA VAL A 147 10.69 6.63 1.29
C VAL A 147 10.81 7.45 0.01
N ILE A 148 10.19 8.63 0.01
CA ILE A 148 10.32 9.59 -1.07
C ILE A 148 11.46 10.56 -0.74
N GLU A 149 12.50 10.57 -1.57
CA GLU A 149 13.62 11.51 -1.44
C GLU A 149 13.58 12.65 -2.48
N ASN A 150 12.80 12.48 -3.55
CA ASN A 150 12.66 13.50 -4.60
C ASN A 150 11.37 14.32 -4.42
N PRO A 151 11.45 15.65 -4.19
CA PRO A 151 10.27 16.49 -3.99
C PRO A 151 9.38 16.62 -5.24
N ASP A 152 9.89 16.27 -6.42
CA ASP A 152 9.17 16.25 -7.71
C ASP A 152 8.61 14.85 -8.05
N PHE A 153 8.70 13.88 -7.14
CA PHE A 153 8.28 12.48 -7.36
C PHE A 153 6.89 12.34 -7.98
N MET A 154 5.90 13.11 -7.50
CA MET A 154 4.53 13.00 -8.03
C MET A 154 4.42 13.44 -9.50
N ASP A 155 5.26 14.36 -9.98
CA ASP A 155 5.28 14.72 -11.39
C ASP A 155 5.94 13.63 -12.23
N ILE A 156 7.06 13.09 -11.74
CA ILE A 156 7.79 11.99 -12.38
C ILE A 156 6.89 10.75 -12.51
N ALA A 157 6.20 10.36 -11.44
CA ALA A 157 5.31 9.20 -11.41
C ALA A 157 4.13 9.31 -12.40
N ARG A 158 3.76 10.54 -12.78
CA ARG A 158 2.66 10.81 -13.71
C ARG A 158 3.12 11.11 -15.13
N GLU A 159 4.41 11.34 -15.35
CA GLU A 159 4.93 12.02 -16.53
C GLU A 159 4.44 11.41 -17.85
N PHE A 160 4.44 10.08 -17.97
CA PHE A 160 4.11 9.39 -19.22
C PHE A 160 2.69 8.84 -19.28
N ILE A 161 1.96 8.79 -18.16
CA ILE A 161 0.63 8.17 -18.14
C ILE A 161 -0.30 8.85 -19.15
N GLY A 162 -0.91 8.05 -20.03
CA GLY A 162 -1.84 8.50 -21.07
C GLY A 162 -1.18 9.10 -22.32
N LYS A 163 0.15 9.27 -22.36
CA LYS A 163 0.87 9.72 -23.55
C LYS A 163 1.09 8.57 -24.53
N ARG A 164 1.39 8.90 -25.79
CA ARG A 164 1.86 7.94 -26.79
C ARG A 164 3.38 7.95 -26.87
N VAL A 165 4.00 6.78 -26.71
CA VAL A 165 5.44 6.58 -26.83
C VAL A 165 5.66 5.42 -27.80
N TYR A 166 6.45 5.66 -28.85
CA TYR A 166 6.65 4.69 -29.96
C TYR A 166 5.35 4.15 -30.58
N GLY A 167 4.30 4.99 -30.62
CA GLY A 167 3.00 4.62 -31.18
C GLY A 167 2.03 3.93 -30.20
N GLU A 168 2.48 3.58 -29.00
CA GLU A 168 1.66 2.91 -27.98
C GLU A 168 1.25 3.85 -26.85
N THR A 169 0.06 3.66 -26.30
CA THR A 169 -0.41 4.43 -25.14
C THR A 169 0.22 3.87 -23.86
N VAL A 170 0.82 4.74 -23.05
CA VAL A 170 1.42 4.35 -21.77
C VAL A 170 0.36 4.31 -20.67
N TYR A 171 -0.03 3.11 -20.25
CA TYR A 171 -1.00 2.90 -19.15
C TYR A 171 -0.36 2.68 -17.78
N GLY A 172 0.95 2.43 -17.74
CA GLY A 172 1.69 2.19 -16.51
C GLY A 172 3.10 2.77 -16.60
N VAL A 173 3.58 3.29 -15.48
CA VAL A 173 4.95 3.76 -15.27
C VAL A 173 5.49 3.00 -14.06
N ALA A 174 6.71 2.49 -14.17
CA ALA A 174 7.43 1.88 -13.07
C ALA A 174 8.79 2.59 -12.91
N GLY A 175 9.31 2.56 -11.69
CA GLY A 175 10.64 3.06 -11.34
C GLY A 175 11.39 2.01 -10.53
N TYR A 176 12.66 2.29 -10.26
CA TYR A 176 13.50 1.49 -9.37
C TYR A 176 13.67 2.19 -8.02
N TYR A 177 13.91 1.40 -6.98
CA TYR A 177 14.28 1.91 -5.68
C TYR A 177 15.79 2.16 -5.63
N VAL A 178 16.19 3.09 -4.77
CA VAL A 178 17.59 3.40 -4.54
C VAL A 178 17.89 3.14 -3.07
N ASN A 179 18.91 2.32 -2.81
CA ASN A 179 19.34 2.01 -1.47
C ASN A 179 20.13 3.18 -0.86
N LYS A 180 20.49 3.06 0.43
CA LYS A 180 21.25 4.07 1.18
C LYS A 180 22.63 4.45 0.59
N TYR A 181 23.13 3.72 -0.39
CA TYR A 181 24.40 3.99 -1.09
C TYR A 181 24.18 4.65 -2.46
N GLY A 182 22.95 5.01 -2.82
CA GLY A 182 22.65 5.58 -4.13
C GLY A 182 22.59 4.52 -5.25
N ASN A 183 22.51 3.23 -4.92
CA ASN A 183 22.50 2.14 -5.89
C ASN A 183 21.12 1.46 -5.98
N TYR A 184 20.76 0.93 -7.16
CA TYR A 184 19.50 0.23 -7.39
C TYR A 184 19.61 -1.29 -7.23
N TYR A 185 20.81 -1.82 -6.98
CA TYR A 185 20.99 -3.21 -6.58
C TYR A 185 20.72 -3.39 -5.08
N ASP A 186 20.06 -4.49 -4.74
CA ASP A 186 19.86 -4.89 -3.36
C ASP A 186 21.19 -5.10 -2.64
N ASN A 187 21.27 -4.58 -1.41
CA ASN A 187 22.41 -4.79 -0.53
C ASN A 187 22.11 -5.99 0.39
N VAL A 188 21.94 -7.16 -0.21
CA VAL A 188 21.67 -8.42 0.49
C VAL A 188 22.97 -9.20 0.71
N SER A 189 23.11 -9.77 1.91
CA SER A 189 24.07 -10.84 2.12
C SER A 189 23.50 -12.10 1.48
N MET A 190 24.27 -12.74 0.60
CA MET A 190 23.85 -13.98 0.00
C MET A 190 23.71 -15.08 1.05
N GLU A 191 22.50 -15.60 1.21
CA GLU A 191 22.20 -16.74 2.05
C GLU A 191 22.16 -18.03 1.22
N PRO A 192 22.48 -19.22 1.79
CA PRO A 192 22.52 -20.47 1.02
C PRO A 192 21.23 -20.79 0.25
N TRP A 193 20.07 -20.38 0.78
CA TRP A 193 18.77 -20.60 0.14
C TRP A 193 18.50 -19.69 -1.07
N MET A 194 19.24 -18.58 -1.21
CA MET A 194 19.13 -17.65 -2.34
C MET A 194 19.81 -18.17 -3.62
N THR A 195 20.59 -19.25 -3.54
CA THR A 195 21.34 -19.84 -4.67
C THR A 195 20.50 -20.12 -5.92
N TYR A 196 19.20 -20.38 -5.75
CA TYR A 196 18.27 -20.72 -6.85
C TYR A 196 17.28 -19.59 -7.19
N TRP A 197 17.43 -18.43 -6.55
CA TRP A 197 16.59 -17.25 -6.75
C TRP A 197 17.49 -16.14 -7.30
N ASN A 198 17.64 -16.12 -8.64
CA ASN A 198 18.26 -15.01 -9.38
C ASN A 198 17.19 -14.01 -9.81
#